data_AF-A0A5B9E287-F1
#
_entry.id   AF-A0A5B9E287-F1
#
_cell.length_a   1.000
_cell.length_b   1.000
_cell.length_c   1.000
_cell.angle_alpha   90.00
_cell.angle_beta   90.00
_cell.angle_gamma   90.00
#
_symmetry.space_group_name_H-M   'P 1'
#
loop_
_entity.id
_entity.type
_entity.pdbx_description
1 polymer ?
#
loop_
_entity_poly.entity_id
_entity_poly.type
_entity_poly.pdbx_seq_one_letter_code
_entity_poly.pdbx_strand_id
1 'polypeptide(L)'
;MNHALNIDEVYNQNLLIIDRVEILPRYRGHDYGLQAMHLMLGHLALGCRLAAIKPYPLQFEGDNPLGESRAWRHRLRLEKLPRNQASATRRLRQHYSRLGFALVKGTPLMVLDLDEGYRRSWPPVRGA
;
A
#
# COMPACT_ATOMS: atom_id res chain seq x y z
N MET A 1 9.85 36.78 -21.22
CA MET A 1 10.11 35.46 -20.62
C MET A 1 8.90 35.10 -19.78
N ASN A 2 7.93 34.38 -20.37
CA ASN A 2 6.76 33.91 -19.65
C ASN A 2 7.09 32.56 -19.04
N HIS A 3 7.46 32.54 -17.76
CA HIS A 3 7.35 31.31 -16.97
C HIS A 3 5.86 31.07 -16.72
N ALA A 4 5.20 30.42 -17.67
CA ALA A 4 4.01 29.66 -17.33
C ALA A 4 4.49 28.60 -16.34
N LEU A 5 4.22 28.81 -15.04
CA LEU A 5 4.40 27.79 -14.04
C LEU A 5 3.69 26.55 -14.56
N ASN A 6 4.45 25.49 -14.79
CA ASN A 6 3.85 24.22 -15.14
C ASN A 6 2.96 23.85 -13.96
N ILE A 7 1.63 23.89 -14.15
CA ILE A 7 0.64 23.75 -13.08
C ILE A 7 0.88 22.41 -12.35
N ASP A 8 1.41 21.41 -13.05
CA ASP A 8 1.82 20.12 -12.49
C ASP A 8 3.00 20.20 -11.49
N GLU A 9 3.96 21.13 -11.67
CA GLU A 9 5.07 21.33 -10.71
C GLU A 9 4.60 21.93 -9.39
N VAL A 10 3.48 22.68 -9.41
CA VAL A 10 2.95 23.40 -8.24
C VAL A 10 1.94 22.55 -7.47
N TYR A 11 1.16 21.68 -8.13
CA TYR A 11 -0.01 21.04 -7.51
C TYR A 11 0.19 19.60 -7.02
N ASN A 12 1.31 18.93 -7.30
CA ASN A 12 1.55 17.54 -6.89
C ASN A 12 2.91 17.36 -6.21
N GLN A 13 3.15 17.98 -5.05
CA GLN A 13 4.39 17.80 -4.27
C GLN A 13 4.22 16.93 -3.01
N ASN A 14 2.99 16.48 -2.72
CA ASN A 14 2.72 15.74 -1.49
C ASN A 14 2.94 14.22 -1.65
N LEU A 15 3.15 13.58 -0.50
CA LEU A 15 3.32 12.14 -0.35
C LEU A 15 2.19 11.59 0.51
N LEU A 16 1.44 10.62 -0.02
CA LEU A 16 0.51 9.82 0.77
C LEU A 16 1.25 8.63 1.38
N ILE A 17 1.22 8.49 2.71
CA ILE A 17 1.85 7.36 3.40
C ILE A 17 0.77 6.37 3.85
N ILE A 18 0.89 5.13 3.38
CA ILE A 18 0.09 4.01 3.87
C ILE A 18 0.88 3.34 4.97
N ASP A 19 0.48 3.61 6.21
CA ASP A 19 1.16 3.08 7.38
C ASP A 19 0.83 1.60 7.60
N ARG A 20 -0.46 1.25 7.55
CA ARG A 20 -0.95 -0.07 7.99
C ARG A 20 -2.19 -0.52 7.22
N VAL A 21 -2.21 -1.80 6.84
CA VAL A 21 -3.37 -2.46 6.22
C VAL A 21 -3.61 -3.80 6.91
N GLU A 22 -4.79 -3.96 7.49
CA GLU A 22 -5.12 -5.12 8.31
C GLU A 22 -6.40 -5.79 7.82
N ILE A 23 -6.29 -7.09 7.52
CA ILE A 23 -7.40 -7.90 7.06
C ILE A 23 -7.61 -9.05 8.04
N LEU A 24 -8.81 -9.10 8.64
CA LEU A 24 -9.20 -10.19 9.52
C LEU A 24 -9.13 -11.53 8.77
N PRO A 25 -8.78 -12.64 9.46
CA PRO A 25 -8.55 -13.93 8.82
C PRO A 25 -9.64 -14.38 7.85
N ARG A 26 -10.92 -14.18 8.21
CA ARG A 26 -12.09 -14.57 7.39
C ARG A 26 -12.22 -13.84 6.05
N TYR A 27 -11.47 -12.75 5.85
CA TYR A 27 -11.51 -11.91 4.65
C TYR A 27 -10.21 -12.00 3.80
N ARG A 28 -9.23 -12.80 4.22
CA ARG A 28 -7.96 -12.96 3.47
C ARG A 28 -8.19 -13.82 2.23
N GLY A 29 -7.34 -13.65 1.20
CA GLY A 29 -7.40 -14.46 -0.03
C GLY A 29 -8.43 -13.99 -1.07
N HIS A 30 -9.18 -12.93 -0.80
CA HIS A 30 -10.24 -12.40 -1.67
C HIS A 30 -9.90 -11.02 -2.27
N ASP A 31 -8.65 -10.58 -2.16
CA ASP A 31 -8.16 -9.28 -2.62
C ASP A 31 -8.84 -8.03 -2.02
N TYR A 32 -9.66 -8.18 -0.98
CA TYR A 32 -10.31 -7.05 -0.31
C TYR A 32 -9.33 -5.98 0.18
N GLY A 33 -8.12 -6.37 0.61
CA GLY A 33 -7.08 -5.42 0.98
C GLY A 33 -6.64 -4.51 -0.19
N LEU A 34 -6.46 -5.09 -1.39
CA LEU A 34 -6.10 -4.31 -2.58
C LEU A 34 -7.27 -3.46 -3.07
N GLN A 35 -8.50 -3.98 -3.00
CA GLN A 35 -9.70 -3.21 -3.37
C GLN A 35 -9.90 -2.01 -2.43
N ALA A 36 -9.78 -2.22 -1.12
CA ALA A 36 -9.83 -1.14 -0.14
C ALA A 36 -8.74 -0.10 -0.40
N MET A 37 -7.50 -0.54 -0.66
CA MET A 37 -6.41 0.38 -1.00
C MET A 37 -6.68 1.16 -2.28
N HIS A 38 -7.17 0.53 -3.34
CA HIS A 38 -7.50 1.22 -4.59
C HIS A 38 -8.55 2.32 -4.38
N LEU A 39 -9.60 2.02 -3.60
CA LEU A 39 -10.62 3.00 -3.23
C LEU A 39 -10.04 4.12 -2.37
N MET A 40 -9.23 3.80 -1.36
CA MET A 40 -8.58 4.79 -0.49
C MET A 40 -7.66 5.72 -1.27
N LEU A 41 -6.86 5.17 -2.19
CA LEU A 41 -6.00 5.97 -3.07
C LEU A 41 -6.83 6.98 -3.88
N GLY A 42 -8.00 6.58 -4.40
CA GLY A 42 -8.89 7.48 -5.14
C GLY A 42 -9.42 8.67 -4.35
N HIS A 43 -9.53 8.53 -3.03
CA HIS A 43 -10.11 9.57 -2.18
C HIS A 43 -9.05 10.39 -1.44
N LEU A 44 -7.94 9.75 -1.05
CA LEU A 44 -6.92 10.34 -0.18
C LEU A 44 -5.69 10.85 -0.93
N ALA A 45 -5.52 10.47 -2.20
CA ALA A 45 -4.34 10.86 -2.98
C ALA A 45 -4.45 12.25 -3.63
N LEU A 46 -5.53 13.00 -3.39
CA LEU A 46 -5.69 14.34 -3.97
C LEU A 46 -4.53 15.25 -3.55
N GLY A 47 -3.84 15.83 -4.54
CA GLY A 47 -2.66 16.67 -4.34
C GLY A 47 -1.37 15.91 -4.02
N CYS A 48 -1.38 14.58 -4.09
CA CYS A 48 -0.19 13.74 -3.91
C CYS A 48 0.33 13.23 -5.25
N ARG A 49 1.65 13.26 -5.45
CA ARG A 49 2.33 12.65 -6.60
C ARG A 49 2.62 11.17 -6.38
N LEU A 50 2.95 10.83 -5.14
CA LEU A 50 3.36 9.50 -4.75
C LEU A 50 2.48 8.99 -3.61
N ALA A 51 2.19 7.69 -3.65
CA ALA A 51 1.80 6.94 -2.47
C ALA A 51 2.95 6.01 -2.07
N ALA A 52 3.31 5.94 -0.79
CA ALA A 52 4.37 5.08 -0.28
C ALA A 52 3.85 4.08 0.75
N ILE A 53 4.43 2.89 0.76
CA ILE A 53 4.19 1.85 1.75
C ILE A 53 5.49 1.11 2.07
N LYS A 54 5.69 0.74 3.33
CA LYS A 54 6.70 -0.24 3.73
C LYS A 54 6.02 -1.62 3.82
N PRO A 55 6.32 -2.58 2.92
CA PRO A 55 5.75 -3.92 3.00
C PRO A 55 6.36 -4.68 4.19
N TYR A 56 5.75 -4.53 5.37
CA TYR A 56 6.21 -5.15 6.60
C TYR A 56 5.20 -6.22 7.08
N PRO A 57 5.61 -7.48 7.24
CA PRO A 57 4.67 -8.50 7.71
C PRO A 57 4.39 -8.33 9.21
N LEU A 58 3.14 -8.04 9.53
CA LEU A 58 2.70 -7.66 10.87
C LEU A 58 2.99 -8.72 11.95
N GLN A 59 3.13 -9.99 11.58
CA GLN A 59 3.49 -11.04 12.54
C GLN A 59 4.91 -10.91 13.11
N PHE A 60 5.74 -10.02 12.56
CA PHE A 60 7.06 -9.67 13.08
C PHE A 60 7.06 -8.30 13.79
N GLU A 61 5.91 -7.69 14.00
CA GLU A 61 5.81 -6.54 14.91
C GLU A 61 5.90 -7.03 16.36
N GLY A 62 6.51 -6.22 17.23
CA GLY A 62 6.58 -6.49 18.66
C GLY A 62 5.20 -6.59 19.33
N ASP A 63 5.17 -6.92 20.61
CA ASP A 63 3.95 -7.28 21.33
C ASP A 63 2.98 -6.12 21.59
N ASN A 64 3.38 -4.88 21.31
CA ASN A 64 2.57 -3.69 21.53
C ASN A 64 2.82 -2.62 20.45
N PRO A 65 2.35 -2.82 19.20
CA PRO A 65 2.40 -1.75 18.22
C PRO A 65 1.55 -0.57 18.69
N LEU A 66 2.08 0.64 18.52
CA LEU A 66 1.44 1.88 18.98
C LEU A 66 -0.01 1.96 18.46
N GLY A 67 -0.96 2.18 19.38
CA GLY A 67 -2.35 2.40 19.04
C GLY A 67 -3.20 1.15 18.76
N GLU A 68 -2.64 -0.06 18.85
CA GLU A 68 -3.42 -1.30 18.66
C GLU A 68 -3.94 -1.88 20.00
N SER A 69 -5.24 -2.12 20.09
CA SER A 69 -5.79 -2.86 21.24
C SER A 69 -5.42 -4.34 21.18
N ARG A 70 -5.08 -4.94 22.33
CA ARG A 70 -4.82 -6.39 22.46
C ARG A 70 -5.96 -7.25 21.90
N ALA A 71 -7.21 -6.80 22.07
CA ALA A 71 -8.40 -7.47 21.55
C ALA A 71 -8.42 -7.51 20.02
N TRP A 72 -8.07 -6.40 19.35
CA TRP A 72 -7.96 -6.35 17.89
C TRP A 72 -6.82 -7.24 17.38
N ARG A 73 -5.64 -7.14 18.00
CA ARG A 73 -4.47 -7.98 17.68
C ARG A 73 -4.78 -9.48 17.71
N HIS A 74 -5.49 -9.91 18.76
CA HIS A 74 -5.92 -11.30 18.90
C HIS A 74 -6.87 -11.74 17.76
N ARG A 75 -7.74 -10.83 17.28
CA ARG A 75 -8.64 -11.12 16.14
C ARG A 75 -7.88 -11.27 14.82
N LEU A 76 -6.73 -10.62 14.65
CA LEU A 76 -5.90 -10.74 13.45
C LEU A 76 -5.26 -12.12 13.29
N ARG A 77 -5.14 -12.91 14.36
CA ARG A 77 -4.53 -14.26 14.33
C ARG A 77 -3.18 -14.30 13.61
N LEU A 78 -2.31 -13.34 13.92
CA LEU A 78 -1.00 -13.18 13.28
C LEU A 78 -0.06 -14.37 13.60
N GLU A 79 -0.27 -15.02 14.73
CA GLU A 79 0.46 -16.21 15.17
C GLU A 79 0.31 -17.41 14.23
N LYS A 80 -0.77 -17.44 13.43
CA LYS A 80 -1.02 -18.50 12.42
C LYS A 80 -0.31 -18.26 11.09
N LEU A 81 0.33 -17.10 10.91
CA LEU A 81 1.02 -16.77 9.67
C LEU A 81 2.43 -17.39 9.63
N PRO A 82 2.98 -17.66 8.42
CA PRO A 82 4.33 -18.19 8.29
C PRO A 82 5.38 -17.33 9.00
N ARG A 83 6.33 -17.98 9.69
CA ARG A 83 7.40 -17.35 10.48
C ARG A 83 8.71 -17.10 9.72
N ASN A 84 8.68 -17.14 8.38
CA ASN A 84 9.81 -16.73 7.54
C ASN A 84 9.63 -15.28 7.06
N GLN A 85 10.38 -14.34 7.66
CA GLN A 85 10.24 -12.92 7.39
C GLN A 85 10.57 -12.55 5.95
N ALA A 86 11.66 -13.08 5.39
CA ALA A 86 12.07 -12.79 4.02
C ALA A 86 11.00 -13.22 3.00
N SER A 87 10.44 -14.42 3.16
CA SER A 87 9.36 -14.95 2.32
C SER A 87 8.07 -14.14 2.48
N ALA A 88 7.70 -13.79 3.71
CA ALA A 88 6.51 -12.97 3.98
C ALA A 88 6.64 -11.56 3.37
N THR A 89 7.79 -10.91 3.53
CA THR A 89 8.07 -9.59 2.92
C THR A 89 8.03 -9.67 1.39
N ARG A 90 8.62 -10.71 0.80
CA ARG A 90 8.57 -10.93 -0.66
C ARG A 90 7.13 -11.07 -1.16
N ARG A 91 6.28 -11.82 -0.44
CA ARG A 91 4.87 -11.99 -0.78
C ARG A 91 4.08 -10.68 -0.67
N LEU A 92 4.36 -9.84 0.35
CA LEU A 92 3.75 -8.52 0.46
C LEU A 92 4.17 -7.60 -0.70
N ARG A 93 5.47 -7.61 -1.08
CA ARG A 93 5.94 -6.85 -2.24
C ARG A 93 5.21 -7.24 -3.52
N GLN A 94 5.10 -8.55 -3.78
CA GLN A 94 4.33 -9.08 -4.92
C GLN A 94 2.83 -8.74 -4.82
N HIS A 95 2.28 -8.68 -3.61
CA HIS A 95 0.88 -8.33 -3.41
C HIS A 95 0.61 -6.86 -3.77
N TYR A 96 1.41 -5.92 -3.26
CA TYR A 96 1.22 -4.50 -3.53
C TYR A 96 1.65 -4.08 -4.94
N SER A 97 2.60 -4.79 -5.57
CA SER A 97 2.97 -4.52 -6.96
C SER A 97 1.81 -4.72 -7.94
N ARG A 98 0.78 -5.47 -7.56
CA ARG A 98 -0.45 -5.62 -8.34
C ARG A 98 -1.20 -4.30 -8.50
N LEU A 99 -1.11 -3.39 -7.52
CA LEU A 99 -1.65 -2.03 -7.62
C LEU A 99 -0.70 -1.04 -8.31
N GLY A 100 0.46 -1.49 -8.80
CA GLY A 100 1.45 -0.62 -9.44
C GLY A 100 2.55 -0.10 -8.52
N PHE A 101 2.57 -0.49 -7.23
CA PHE A 101 3.68 -0.14 -6.35
C PHE A 101 5.00 -0.77 -6.83
N ALA A 102 6.06 0.03 -6.91
CA ALA A 102 7.39 -0.39 -7.29
C ALA A 102 8.39 -0.18 -6.13
N LEU A 103 9.36 -1.08 -5.96
CA LEU A 103 10.38 -0.98 -4.92
C LEU A 103 11.35 0.17 -5.24
N VAL A 104 11.58 1.05 -4.26
CA VAL A 104 12.62 2.09 -4.37
C VAL A 104 13.98 1.47 -4.02
N LYS A 105 14.90 1.49 -4.99
CA LYS A 105 16.25 0.93 -4.85
C LYS A 105 16.96 1.50 -3.62
N GLY A 106 17.59 0.62 -2.84
CA GLY A 106 18.32 1.01 -1.63
C GLY A 106 17.44 1.23 -0.39
N THR A 107 16.12 1.04 -0.49
CA THR A 107 15.20 1.25 0.64
C THR A 107 14.25 0.06 0.82
N PRO A 108 13.57 -0.07 1.98
CA PRO A 108 12.49 -1.03 2.14
C PRO A 108 11.14 -0.55 1.60
N LEU A 109 11.05 0.68 1.06
CA LEU A 109 9.81 1.32 0.63
C LEU A 109 9.42 0.89 -0.78
N MET A 110 8.11 0.79 -1.00
CA MET A 110 7.52 0.76 -2.34
C MET A 110 6.71 2.03 -2.57
N VAL A 111 6.74 2.54 -3.79
CA VAL A 111 6.02 3.75 -4.20
C VAL A 111 5.13 3.48 -5.40
N LEU A 112 3.98 4.14 -5.43
CA LEU A 112 3.08 4.20 -6.58
C LEU A 112 3.08 5.63 -7.09
N ASP A 113 3.38 5.81 -8.37
CA ASP A 113 3.19 7.08 -9.09
C ASP A 113 1.71 7.26 -9.43
N LEU A 114 1.12 8.34 -8.93
CA LEU A 114 -0.32 8.57 -8.98
C LEU A 114 -0.78 9.23 -10.30
N ASP A 115 0.08 9.89 -11.08
CA ASP A 115 -0.34 10.41 -12.40
C ASP A 115 -0.20 9.35 -13.50
N GLU A 116 0.81 8.49 -13.41
CA GLU A 116 1.10 7.49 -14.45
C GLU A 116 0.36 6.15 -14.19
N GLY A 117 0.01 5.88 -12.92
CA GLY A 117 -0.56 4.61 -12.47
C GLY A 117 -2.05 4.60 -12.13
N TYR A 118 -2.64 5.71 -11.65
CA TYR A 118 -4.02 5.68 -11.12
C TYR A 118 -5.10 5.74 -12.22
N ARG A 119 -4.83 6.36 -13.38
CA ARG A 119 -5.80 6.47 -14.49
C ARG A 119 -6.02 5.19 -15.30
N ARG A 120 -5.23 4.13 -15.06
CA ARG A 120 -5.50 2.80 -15.63
C ARG A 120 -6.40 2.02 -14.68
N SER A 121 -7.67 1.93 -15.05
CA SER A 121 -8.72 1.15 -14.37
C SER A 121 -8.18 -0.15 -13.78
N TRP A 122 -8.21 -0.25 -12.45
CA TRP A 122 -7.99 -1.49 -11.71
C TRP A 122 -9.37 -2.13 -11.42
N PRO A 123 -9.56 -3.45 -11.65
CA PRO A 123 -8.59 -4.38 -12.20
C PRO A 123 -8.32 -4.09 -13.69
N PRO A 124 -7.13 -4.39 -14.22
CA PRO A 124 -6.90 -4.32 -15.66
C PRO A 124 -7.97 -5.18 -16.33
N VAL A 125 -8.68 -4.59 -17.30
CA VAL A 125 -9.67 -5.30 -18.10
C VAL A 125 -8.98 -6.55 -18.64
N ARG A 126 -9.42 -7.74 -18.22
CA ARG A 126 -8.97 -8.96 -18.89
C ARG A 126 -9.62 -8.90 -20.27
N GLY A 127 -8.80 -8.86 -21.32
CA GLY A 127 -9.29 -8.89 -22.69
C GLY A 127 -10.30 -10.02 -22.87
N ALA A 128 -11.47 -9.66 -23.40
CA ALA A 128 -12.35 -10.58 -24.10
C ALA A 128 -11.80 -10.79 -25.51
#